data_AF-A0A2T7NLG4-F1
#
_entry.id   AF-A0A2T7NLG4-F1
#
_cell.length_a   1.000
_cell.length_b   1.000
_cell.length_c   1.000
_cell.angle_alpha   90.00
_cell.angle_beta   90.00
_cell.angle_gamma   90.00
#
_symmetry.space_group_name_H-M   'P 1'
#
loop_
_entity.id
_entity.type
_entity.pdbx_description
1 polymer ?
#
loop_
_entity_poly.entity_id
_entity_poly.type
_entity_poly.pdbx_seq_one_letter_code
_entity_poly.pdbx_strand_id
1 'polypeptide(L)'
;MCARQQGDMCSPNARCDEAKELHCQKDGDNHTGICKCEQQLENKVLRSVFTCTAQVQNPCLVDGVLYKDGEQFQPDCARTCTCQNGFYGCVTKCPQESKPPSSAACLNPQLLPVVGKCCKEWTCLKMEASEAGGSLLDGTRGLESEALILQRPLWCE
;
A
#
# COMPACT_ATOMS: atom_id res chain seq x y z
N MET A 1 -34.80 22.22 -16.30
CA MET A 1 -35.14 20.89 -15.73
C MET A 1 -33.87 20.07 -15.67
N CYS A 2 -33.53 19.49 -14.52
CA CYS A 2 -32.32 18.67 -14.36
C CYS A 2 -32.66 17.20 -14.58
N ALA A 3 -31.77 16.47 -15.26
CA ALA A 3 -31.92 15.03 -15.43
C ALA A 3 -31.61 14.28 -14.13
N ARG A 4 -32.36 13.20 -13.86
CA ARG A 4 -32.20 12.36 -12.66
C ARG A 4 -30.92 11.53 -12.74
N GLN A 5 -30.19 11.46 -11.63
CA GLN A 5 -28.90 10.77 -11.52
C GLN A 5 -29.07 9.32 -11.07
N GLN A 6 -27.98 8.56 -11.03
CA GLN A 6 -28.02 7.16 -10.62
C GLN A 6 -28.55 7.01 -9.19
N GLY A 7 -29.52 6.11 -9.00
CA GLY A 7 -30.19 5.90 -7.71
C GLY A 7 -31.37 6.84 -7.44
N ASP A 8 -31.58 7.88 -8.25
CA ASP A 8 -32.75 8.75 -8.13
C ASP A 8 -34.03 8.04 -8.60
N MET A 9 -35.17 8.45 -8.02
CA MET A 9 -36.48 8.07 -8.54
C MET A 9 -36.76 8.73 -9.90
N CYS A 10 -37.16 7.91 -10.86
CA CYS A 10 -37.62 8.34 -12.19
C CYS A 10 -39.13 8.17 -12.35
N SER A 11 -39.71 9.01 -13.20
CA SER A 11 -41.12 8.98 -13.59
C SER A 11 -41.27 9.56 -15.02
N PRO A 12 -42.46 9.54 -15.65
CA PRO A 12 -42.63 10.05 -17.02
C PRO A 12 -42.20 11.51 -17.20
N ASN A 13 -42.34 12.32 -16.14
CA ASN A 13 -41.97 13.73 -16.10
C ASN A 13 -40.56 13.97 -15.55
N ALA A 14 -39.94 12.95 -14.95
CA ALA A 14 -38.62 13.01 -14.34
C ALA A 14 -37.73 11.93 -14.95
N ARG A 15 -37.13 12.23 -16.11
CA ARG A 15 -36.28 11.30 -16.84
C ARG A 15 -34.88 11.21 -16.25
N CYS A 16 -34.30 10.03 -16.38
CA CYS A 16 -32.90 9.78 -16.06
C CYS A 16 -31.97 10.52 -17.03
N ASP A 17 -30.74 10.74 -16.60
CA ASP A 17 -29.67 11.36 -17.38
C ASP A 17 -29.22 10.43 -18.52
N GLU A 18 -29.82 10.64 -19.70
CA GLU A 18 -29.53 9.89 -20.92
C GLU A 18 -28.07 10.07 -21.37
N ALA A 19 -27.45 11.22 -21.10
CA ALA A 19 -26.03 11.46 -21.40
C ALA A 19 -25.08 10.60 -20.56
N LYS A 20 -25.60 10.03 -19.46
CA LYS A 20 -24.91 9.06 -18.61
C LYS A 20 -25.44 7.65 -18.80
N GLU A 21 -26.14 7.35 -19.89
CA GLU A 21 -26.67 6.00 -20.20
C GLU A 21 -27.52 5.40 -19.05
N LEU A 22 -28.25 6.24 -18.32
CA LEU A 22 -29.12 5.78 -17.22
C LEU A 22 -30.51 5.41 -17.73
N HIS A 23 -30.95 4.19 -17.40
CA HIS A 23 -32.28 3.68 -17.70
C HIS A 23 -33.19 3.65 -16.46
N CYS A 24 -34.47 3.94 -16.64
CA CYS A 24 -35.44 3.88 -15.55
C CYS A 24 -35.90 2.44 -15.31
N GLN A 25 -35.30 1.76 -14.34
CA GLN A 25 -35.74 0.42 -13.94
C GLN A 25 -37.00 0.53 -13.07
N LYS A 26 -38.12 0.03 -13.58
CA LYS A 26 -39.40 0.00 -12.87
C LYS A 26 -39.52 -1.28 -12.05
N ASP A 27 -39.92 -1.16 -10.79
CA ASP A 27 -40.27 -2.29 -9.94
C ASP A 27 -41.79 -2.50 -10.02
N GLY A 28 -42.25 -3.26 -11.02
CA GLY A 28 -43.66 -3.59 -11.24
C GLY A 28 -44.45 -2.63 -12.14
N ASP A 29 -45.75 -2.51 -11.89
CA ASP A 29 -46.73 -1.79 -12.73
C ASP A 29 -46.89 -0.30 -12.35
N ASN A 30 -45.94 0.24 -11.59
CA ASN A 30 -45.95 1.66 -11.24
C ASN A 30 -45.20 2.46 -12.30
N HIS A 31 -45.70 3.65 -12.66
CA HIS A 31 -45.04 4.54 -13.63
C HIS A 31 -43.73 5.15 -13.08
N THR A 32 -43.30 4.74 -11.89
CA THR A 32 -42.09 5.17 -11.21
C THR A 32 -41.08 4.05 -11.14
N GLY A 33 -39.80 4.40 -11.26
CA GLY A 33 -38.70 3.46 -11.09
C GLY A 33 -37.50 4.13 -10.44
N ILE A 34 -36.35 3.47 -10.51
CA ILE A 34 -35.06 4.02 -10.11
C ILE A 34 -34.16 4.10 -11.34
N CYS A 35 -33.47 5.24 -11.50
CA CYS A 35 -32.45 5.39 -12.53
C CYS A 35 -31.27 4.46 -12.23
N LYS A 36 -31.11 3.42 -13.05
CA LYS A 36 -29.99 2.47 -12.98
C LYS A 36 -29.15 2.54 -14.24
N CYS A 37 -27.88 2.22 -14.10
CA CYS A 37 -26.99 2.00 -15.22
C CYS A 37 -27.16 0.57 -15.73
N GLU A 38 -27.25 0.40 -17.05
CA GLU A 38 -27.21 -0.93 -17.66
C GLU A 38 -25.76 -1.43 -17.63
N GLN A 39 -25.43 -2.19 -16.59
CA GLN A 39 -24.17 -2.91 -16.53
C GLN A 39 -24.32 -4.19 -17.35
N GLN A 40 -23.96 -4.14 -18.64
CA GLN A 40 -23.69 -5.37 -19.36
C GLN A 40 -22.43 -6.01 -18.76
N LEU A 41 -22.67 -6.91 -17.82
CA LEU A 41 -21.68 -7.68 -17.10
C LEU A 41 -21.20 -8.84 -17.96
N GLU A 42 -20.49 -8.59 -19.07
CA GLU A 42 -19.66 -9.62 -19.70
C GLU A 42 -18.37 -8.99 -20.26
N ASN A 43 -17.32 -9.02 -19.44
CA ASN A 43 -15.92 -9.05 -19.90
C ASN A 43 -15.42 -7.86 -20.76
N LYS A 44 -15.57 -6.62 -20.30
CA LYS A 44 -15.02 -5.41 -20.96
C LYS A 44 -13.70 -4.96 -20.31
N VAL A 45 -12.65 -5.77 -20.44
CA VAL A 45 -11.35 -5.53 -19.76
C VAL A 45 -10.64 -4.27 -20.24
N LEU A 46 -10.83 -3.77 -21.46
CA LEU A 46 -10.10 -2.59 -21.93
C LEU A 46 -10.92 -1.88 -23.01
N ARG A 47 -11.75 -0.88 -22.65
CA ARG A 47 -12.09 0.24 -23.55
C ARG A 47 -12.94 1.30 -22.85
N SER A 48 -12.30 2.46 -22.69
CA SER A 48 -12.88 3.81 -22.56
C SER A 48 -13.82 4.05 -21.38
N VAL A 49 -13.24 4.70 -20.36
CA VAL A 49 -13.74 5.90 -19.66
C VAL A 49 -15.13 6.34 -20.15
N PHE A 50 -16.08 6.49 -19.22
CA PHE A 50 -17.50 6.91 -19.35
C PHE A 50 -18.59 5.82 -19.20
N THR A 51 -18.34 4.70 -18.51
CA THR A 51 -19.45 3.89 -17.98
C THR A 51 -19.97 4.52 -16.68
N CYS A 52 -21.29 4.56 -16.50
CA CYS A 52 -21.92 5.08 -15.29
C CYS A 52 -21.20 4.51 -14.05
N THR A 53 -20.59 5.39 -13.26
CA THR A 53 -19.91 4.96 -12.03
C THR A 53 -20.98 4.63 -10.99
N ALA A 54 -21.62 3.48 -11.13
CA ALA A 54 -21.97 2.74 -9.94
C ALA A 54 -20.70 2.64 -9.10
N GLN A 55 -20.83 2.61 -7.78
CA GLN A 55 -19.76 2.13 -6.93
C GLN A 55 -19.53 0.66 -7.30
N VAL A 56 -18.79 0.41 -8.38
CA VAL A 56 -18.49 -0.93 -8.86
C VAL A 56 -17.42 -1.42 -7.91
N GLN A 57 -17.83 -2.31 -7.01
CA GLN A 57 -16.96 -3.08 -6.12
C GLN A 57 -16.09 -3.99 -7.00
N ASN A 58 -15.07 -3.41 -7.61
CA ASN A 58 -14.16 -4.11 -8.48
C ASN A 58 -13.11 -4.83 -7.62
N PRO A 59 -12.89 -6.14 -7.85
CA PRO A 59 -11.80 -6.85 -7.19
C PRO A 59 -10.44 -6.39 -7.71
N CYS A 60 -9.40 -6.56 -6.90
CA CYS A 60 -8.02 -6.29 -7.26
C CYS A 60 -7.31 -7.60 -7.64
N LEU A 61 -6.55 -7.61 -8.73
CA LEU A 61 -5.66 -8.71 -9.09
C LEU A 61 -4.23 -8.35 -8.70
N VAL A 62 -3.67 -9.05 -7.72
CA VAL A 62 -2.31 -8.79 -7.21
C VAL A 62 -1.54 -10.10 -7.19
N ASP A 63 -0.44 -10.16 -7.94
CA ASP A 63 0.42 -11.35 -8.08
C ASP A 63 -0.36 -12.64 -8.46
N GLY A 64 -1.40 -12.49 -9.28
CA GLY A 64 -2.25 -13.60 -9.71
C GLY A 64 -3.35 -14.02 -8.71
N VAL A 65 -3.45 -13.34 -7.56
CA VAL A 65 -4.48 -13.56 -6.55
C VAL A 65 -5.54 -12.47 -6.65
N LEU A 66 -6.82 -12.87 -6.58
CA LEU A 66 -7.95 -11.97 -6.72
C LEU A 66 -8.52 -11.63 -5.33
N TYR A 67 -8.45 -10.35 -4.97
CA TYR A 67 -8.92 -9.79 -3.70
C TYR A 67 -10.21 -9.00 -3.92
N LYS A 68 -11.20 -9.17 -3.04
CA LYS A 68 -12.48 -8.46 -3.12
C LYS A 68 -12.32 -6.98 -2.75
N ASP A 69 -13.27 -6.17 -3.18
CA ASP A 69 -13.35 -4.78 -2.73
C ASP A 69 -13.47 -4.71 -1.20
N GLY A 70 -12.68 -3.83 -0.59
CA GLY A 70 -12.56 -3.71 0.87
C GLY A 70 -11.70 -4.79 1.54
N GLU A 71 -11.20 -5.77 0.80
CA GLU A 71 -10.36 -6.83 1.36
C GLU A 71 -8.97 -6.30 1.72
N GLN A 72 -8.52 -6.66 2.92
CA GLN A 72 -7.17 -6.39 3.39
C GLN A 72 -6.31 -7.64 3.26
N PHE A 73 -5.11 -7.46 2.71
CA PHE A 73 -4.16 -8.53 2.51
C PHE A 73 -2.76 -8.09 2.91
N GLN A 74 -1.90 -9.07 3.14
CA GLN A 74 -0.56 -8.84 3.68
C GLN A 74 0.47 -9.55 2.79
N PRO A 75 1.08 -8.86 1.80
CA PRO A 75 2.03 -9.49 0.87
C PRO A 75 3.34 -9.89 1.56
N ASP A 76 3.72 -9.20 2.64
CA ASP A 76 4.81 -9.57 3.54
C ASP A 76 4.54 -9.05 4.95
N CYS A 77 5.34 -9.48 5.92
CA CYS A 77 5.12 -9.10 7.31
C CYS A 77 5.14 -7.57 7.55
N ALA A 78 5.83 -6.79 6.71
CA ALA A 78 6.08 -5.36 6.88
C ALA A 78 5.03 -4.48 6.19
N ARG A 79 4.18 -5.02 5.31
CA ARG A 79 3.19 -4.25 4.53
C ARG A 79 1.78 -4.79 4.71
N THR A 80 0.82 -3.89 4.83
CA THR A 80 -0.62 -4.20 4.76
C THR A 80 -1.20 -3.48 3.58
N CYS A 81 -1.94 -4.17 2.72
CA CYS A 81 -2.58 -3.58 1.57
C CYS A 81 -4.10 -3.71 1.66
N THR A 82 -4.81 -2.75 1.08
CA THR A 82 -6.27 -2.76 1.01
C THR A 82 -6.70 -2.60 -0.43
N CYS A 83 -7.58 -3.48 -0.90
CA CYS A 83 -8.23 -3.35 -2.20
C CYS A 83 -9.43 -2.40 -2.10
N GLN A 84 -9.50 -1.42 -3.01
CA GLN A 84 -10.58 -0.45 -3.13
C GLN A 84 -10.83 -0.12 -4.61
N ASN A 85 -12.01 -0.49 -5.11
CA ASN A 85 -12.52 -0.25 -6.45
C ASN A 85 -11.55 -0.67 -7.57
N GLY A 86 -10.93 -1.84 -7.42
CA GLY A 86 -9.97 -2.39 -8.39
C GLY A 86 -8.57 -1.82 -8.31
N PHE A 87 -8.33 -0.84 -7.43
CA PHE A 87 -7.00 -0.34 -7.07
C PHE A 87 -6.63 -0.83 -5.68
N TYR A 88 -5.34 -1.03 -5.40
CA TYR A 88 -4.89 -1.37 -4.05
C TYR A 88 -3.82 -0.39 -3.58
N GLY A 89 -3.89 -0.04 -2.30
CA GLY A 89 -2.90 0.80 -1.63
C GLY A 89 -2.29 0.05 -0.45
N CYS A 90 -1.00 0.26 -0.20
CA CYS A 90 -0.28 -0.41 0.89
C CYS A 90 0.28 0.59 1.90
N VAL A 91 0.23 0.21 3.18
CA VAL A 91 0.81 0.92 4.31
C VAL A 91 1.88 0.06 4.98
N THR A 92 2.95 0.70 5.47
CA THR A 92 4.00 0.01 6.22
C THR A 92 3.57 -0.23 7.67
N LYS A 93 3.79 -1.44 8.17
CA LYS A 93 3.71 -1.83 9.59
C LYS A 93 4.99 -1.48 10.36
N CYS A 94 6.00 -0.94 9.67
CA CYS A 94 7.34 -0.68 10.19
C CYS A 94 7.64 0.84 10.19
N PRO A 95 7.01 1.64 11.07
CA PRO A 95 7.20 3.10 11.08
C PRO A 95 8.64 3.52 11.42
N GLN A 96 9.37 2.73 12.23
CA GLN A 96 10.77 3.02 12.58
C GLN A 96 11.72 3.01 11.38
N GLU A 97 11.37 2.32 10.28
CA GLU A 97 12.18 2.30 9.06
C GLU A 97 12.13 3.63 8.30
N SER A 98 11.09 4.45 8.53
CA SER A 98 10.86 5.68 7.77
C SER A 98 11.73 6.86 8.21
N LYS A 99 12.24 6.84 9.45
CA LYS A 99 12.98 7.96 10.04
C LYS A 99 14.38 7.50 10.44
N PRO A 100 15.44 7.94 9.72
CA PRO A 100 16.80 7.66 10.13
C PRO A 100 17.14 8.38 11.45
N PRO A 101 18.11 7.87 12.22
CA PRO A 101 18.63 8.57 13.39
C PRO A 101 19.27 9.91 12.97
N SER A 102 19.36 10.85 13.91
CA SER A 102 19.93 12.16 13.64
C SER A 102 21.41 12.05 13.23
N SER A 103 21.83 12.90 12.28
CA SER A 103 23.21 12.94 11.79
C SER A 103 24.24 13.30 12.88
N ALA A 104 23.79 13.95 13.97
CA ALA A 104 24.62 14.21 15.15
C ALA A 104 24.92 12.94 15.95
N ALA A 105 24.01 11.96 15.95
CA ALA A 105 24.19 10.68 16.65
C ALA A 105 24.86 9.62 15.77
N CYS A 106 24.68 9.70 14.44
CA CYS A 106 25.23 8.72 13.52
C CYS A 106 25.62 9.34 12.16
N LEU A 107 26.90 9.25 11.81
CA LEU A 107 27.44 9.76 10.55
C LEU A 107 27.11 8.87 9.34
N ASN A 108 26.88 7.56 9.56
CA ASN A 108 26.56 6.61 8.49
C ASN A 108 25.45 5.63 8.92
N PRO A 109 24.18 6.09 8.90
CA PRO A 109 23.05 5.24 9.25
C PRO A 109 22.74 4.23 8.13
N GLN A 110 22.61 2.95 8.51
CA GLN A 110 22.30 1.83 7.62
C GLN A 110 21.07 1.09 8.13
N LEU A 111 20.07 0.90 7.27
CA LEU A 111 18.85 0.17 7.62
C LEU A 111 19.02 -1.30 7.25
N LEU A 112 19.17 -2.19 8.24
CA LEU A 112 19.53 -3.59 8.03
C LEU A 112 18.47 -4.56 8.59
N PRO A 113 18.26 -5.73 7.94
CA PRO A 113 17.38 -6.77 8.46
C PRO A 113 17.98 -7.40 9.73
N VAL A 114 17.13 -7.68 10.71
CA VAL A 114 17.52 -8.32 11.97
C VAL A 114 16.90 -9.70 12.06
N VAL A 115 17.73 -10.70 12.39
CA VAL A 115 17.29 -12.10 12.49
C VAL A 115 16.16 -12.23 13.51
N GLY A 116 15.05 -12.85 13.11
CA GLY A 116 13.87 -13.06 13.96
C GLY A 116 12.94 -11.85 14.10
N LYS A 117 13.24 -10.71 13.46
CA LYS A 117 12.35 -9.55 13.39
C LYS A 117 11.79 -9.36 11.99
N CYS A 118 10.54 -8.91 11.91
CA CYS A 118 9.93 -8.53 10.64
C CYS A 118 10.55 -7.24 10.08
N CYS A 119 10.69 -6.23 10.94
CA CYS A 119 11.16 -4.93 10.53
C CYS A 119 12.69 -4.83 10.60
N LYS A 120 13.24 -4.00 9.72
CA LYS A 120 14.65 -3.60 9.72
C LYS A 120 14.92 -2.57 10.82
N GLU A 121 16.16 -2.50 11.26
CA GLU A 121 16.62 -1.56 12.28
C GLU A 121 17.76 -0.69 11.75
N TRP A 122 17.76 0.57 12.17
CA TRP A 122 18.85 1.48 11.87
C TRP A 122 20.07 1.13 12.72
N THR A 123 21.19 0.96 12.04
CA THR A 123 22.50 0.71 12.63
C THR A 123 23.44 1.83 12.22
N CYS A 124 24.45 2.10 13.04
CA CYS A 124 25.47 3.09 12.70
C CYS A 124 26.79 2.39 12.39
N LEU A 125 27.24 2.47 11.15
CA LEU A 125 28.58 1.99 10.81
C LEU A 125 29.59 3.05 11.21
N LYS A 126 30.53 2.68 12.09
CA LYS A 126 31.74 3.48 12.27
C LYS A 126 32.57 3.30 11.00
N MET A 127 32.83 4.40 10.31
CA MET A 127 33.87 4.40 9.29
C MET A 127 35.18 4.21 10.04
N GLU A 128 35.67 2.98 10.14
CA GLU A 128 37.08 2.74 10.40
C GLU A 128 37.80 3.36 9.19
N ALA A 129 38.27 4.59 9.35
CA ALA A 129 39.26 5.14 8.46
C ALA A 129 40.42 4.15 8.51
N SER A 130 40.55 3.34 7.47
CA SER A 130 41.75 2.58 7.23
C SER A 130 42.88 3.60 7.12
N GLU A 131 43.56 3.88 8.23
CA GLU A 131 44.90 4.42 8.23
C GLU A 131 45.79 3.36 7.56
N ALA A 132 45.78 3.37 6.23
CA ALA A 132 46.84 2.82 5.42
C ALA A 132 48.06 3.76 5.53
N GLY A 133 48.61 3.86 6.74
CA GLY A 133 49.89 4.45 7.06
C GLY A 133 50.79 3.34 7.61
N GLY A 134 51.16 2.38 6.76
CA GLY A 134 52.05 1.31 7.16
C GLY A 134 53.40 1.85 7.58
N SER A 135 53.76 1.67 8.85
CA SER A 135 55.14 1.66 9.30
C SER A 135 55.33 0.49 10.25
N LEU A 136 56.04 -0.51 9.74
CA LEU A 136 56.60 -1.67 10.44
C LEU A 136 57.37 -1.22 11.69
N LEU A 137 57.05 -1.77 12.87
CA LEU A 137 57.94 -2.21 13.98
C LEU A 137 57.05 -3.06 14.95
N ASP A 138 57.15 -4.39 14.96
CA ASP A 138 57.93 -5.21 15.91
C ASP A 138 57.12 -5.75 17.12
N GLY A 139 57.30 -7.04 17.41
CA GLY A 139 57.27 -7.57 18.79
C GLY A 139 55.95 -8.10 19.39
N THR A 140 55.66 -9.38 19.14
CA THR A 140 55.13 -10.39 20.10
C THR A 140 54.01 -10.03 21.10
N ARG A 141 52.87 -10.74 21.02
CA ARG A 141 52.31 -11.64 22.07
C ARG A 141 50.91 -12.10 21.65
N GLY A 142 50.64 -13.39 21.88
CA GLY A 142 49.35 -14.01 21.60
C GLY A 142 48.27 -13.69 22.64
N LEU A 143 47.15 -14.40 22.46
CA LEU A 143 45.89 -14.36 23.21
C LEU A 143 45.05 -13.10 22.91
N GLU A 144 43.75 -13.14 22.66
CA GLU A 144 42.71 -14.13 22.93
C GLU A 144 41.56 -13.87 21.96
N SER A 145 40.89 -14.94 21.56
CA SER A 145 39.54 -14.91 20.99
C SER A 145 38.58 -14.38 22.05
N GLU A 146 38.01 -13.18 21.86
CA GLU A 146 36.66 -12.77 22.31
C GLU A 146 36.47 -11.26 22.14
N ALA A 147 35.65 -10.85 21.16
CA ALA A 147 34.91 -9.59 21.21
C ALA A 147 33.82 -9.55 20.11
N LEU A 148 32.98 -10.59 20.05
CA LEU A 148 31.63 -10.44 19.52
C LEU A 148 30.82 -9.67 20.57
N ILE A 149 31.12 -8.38 20.71
CA ILE A 149 30.34 -7.48 21.55
C ILE A 149 29.08 -7.14 20.78
N LEU A 150 28.04 -7.96 20.97
CA LEU A 150 26.65 -7.57 20.81
C LEU A 150 26.38 -6.39 21.77
N GLN A 151 26.68 -5.18 21.32
CA GLN A 151 26.33 -3.97 22.04
C GLN A 151 24.81 -3.75 21.91
N ARG A 152 24.15 -4.13 23.01
CA ARG A 152 22.79 -3.83 23.50
C ARG A 152 21.93 -2.88 22.65
N PRO A 153 20.62 -3.17 22.50
CA PRO A 153 19.68 -2.26 21.85
C PRO A 153 19.54 -0.98 22.66
N LEU A 154 19.90 0.16 22.04
CA LEU A 154 19.66 1.50 22.57
C LEU A 154 18.17 1.82 22.49
N TRP A 155 17.43 1.40 23.52
CA TRP A 155 16.18 2.05 23.89
C TRP A 155 16.53 3.13 24.91
N CYS A 156 16.51 4.40 24.50
CA CYS A 156 16.51 5.54 25.42
C CYS A 156 15.64 6.67 24.84
N GLU A 157 14.75 7.16 25.71
CA GLU A 157 13.82 8.31 25.70
C GLU A 157 13.87 9.36 24.59
#